data_AF-A0ABD5T931-F1
#
_entry.id   AF-A0ABD5T931-F1
#
_cell.length_a   1.000
_cell.length_b   1.000
_cell.length_c   1.000
_cell.angle_alpha   90.00
_cell.angle_beta   90.00
_cell.angle_gamma   90.00
#
_symmetry.space_group_name_H-M   'P 1'
#
loop_
_entity.id
_entity.type
_entity.pdbx_description
1 polymer ?
#
loop_
_entity_poly.entity_id
_entity_poly.type
_entity_poly.pdbx_seq_one_letter_code
_entity_poly.pdbx_strand_id
1 'polypeptide(L)' 'MDEVLEAAELVADSELEGVVVWLFRVIGILLALAGVGLWLFTQSGLLWLPAILIAVGVLLAVIPGVLLELLELFG' A
#
# COMPACT_ATOMS: atom_id res chain seq x y z
N MET A 1 2.38 -23.21 23.50
CA MET A 1 3.30 -22.12 23.12
C MET A 1 3.88 -22.35 21.72
N ASP A 2 3.57 -23.47 21.06
CA ASP A 2 3.96 -23.78 19.67
C ASP A 2 3.18 -23.01 18.61
N GLU A 3 1.84 -22.96 18.64
CA GLU A 3 1.07 -22.40 17.50
C GLU A 3 1.42 -20.96 17.11
N VAL A 4 1.81 -20.12 18.08
CA VAL A 4 2.18 -18.72 17.80
C VAL A 4 3.56 -18.63 17.15
N LEU A 5 4.48 -19.52 17.54
CA LEU A 5 5.82 -19.59 16.96
C LEU A 5 5.75 -20.18 15.55
N GLU A 6 4.94 -21.22 15.35
CA GLU A 6 4.68 -21.85 14.06
C GLU A 6 3.96 -20.90 13.09
N ALA A 7 2.98 -20.11 13.58
CA ALA A 7 2.36 -19.06 12.77
C ALA A 7 3.33 -17.93 12.41
N ALA A 8 4.27 -17.60 13.30
CA ALA A 8 5.30 -16.61 13.04
C ALA A 8 6.34 -17.12 12.03
N GLU A 9 6.75 -18.38 12.13
CA GLU A 9 7.61 -19.04 11.14
C GLU A 9 6.91 -19.14 9.78
N LEU A 10 5.62 -19.50 9.73
CA LEU A 10 4.85 -19.51 8.48
C LEU A 10 4.71 -18.12 7.84
N VAL A 11 4.60 -17.05 8.62
CA VAL A 11 4.60 -15.67 8.08
C VAL A 11 6.00 -15.28 7.61
N ALA A 12 7.04 -15.67 8.35
CA ALA A 12 8.44 -15.40 8.00
C ALA A 12 8.90 -16.16 6.74
N ASP A 13 8.39 -17.37 6.50
CA ASP A 13 8.69 -18.19 5.32
C ASP A 13 7.73 -17.93 4.14
N SER A 14 6.69 -17.11 4.32
CA SER A 14 5.64 -16.98 3.30
C SER A 14 5.87 -15.84 2.31
N GLU A 15 5.55 -16.16 1.05
CA GLU A 15 5.18 -15.22 -0.02
C GLU A 15 4.10 -14.19 0.38
N LEU A 16 3.50 -14.32 1.57
CA LEU A 16 2.57 -13.40 2.19
C LEU A 16 3.12 -11.98 2.31
N GLU A 17 4.41 -11.79 2.58
CA GLU A 17 4.99 -10.44 2.65
C GLU A 17 4.88 -9.73 1.29
N GLY A 18 5.23 -10.45 0.21
CA GLY A 18 5.05 -9.98 -1.16
C GLY A 18 3.57 -9.79 -1.55
N VAL A 19 2.68 -10.69 -1.12
CA VAL A 19 1.23 -10.58 -1.36
C VAL A 19 0.64 -9.35 -0.65
N VAL A 20 1.06 -9.05 0.57
CA VAL A 20 0.62 -7.88 1.34
C VAL A 20 1.08 -6.59 0.66
N VAL A 21 2.35 -6.49 0.24
CA VAL A 21 2.84 -5.33 -0.52
C VAL A 21 2.10 -5.18 -1.85
N TRP A 22 1.85 -6.28 -2.55
CA TRP A 22 1.08 -6.28 -3.78
C TRP A 22 -0.35 -5.76 -3.55
N LEU A 23 -1.02 -6.22 -2.49
CA LEU A 23 -2.38 -5.78 -2.14
C LEU A 23 -2.41 -4.27 -1.85
N PHE A 24 -1.48 -3.77 -1.03
CA PHE A 24 -1.36 -2.34 -0.75
C PHE A 24 -1.09 -1.53 -2.02
N ARG A 25 -0.28 -2.07 -2.95
CA ARG A 25 -0.03 -1.45 -4.26
C ARG A 25 -1.28 -1.37 -5.11
N VAL A 26 -2.07 -2.44 -5.20
CA VAL A 26 -3.35 -2.41 -5.93
C VAL A 26 -4.30 -1.39 -5.34
N ILE A 27 -4.50 -1.42 -4.01
CA ILE A 27 -5.39 -0.48 -3.32
C ILE A 27 -4.90 0.97 -3.53
N GLY A 28 -3.60 1.20 -3.41
CA GLY A 28 -2.99 2.52 -3.61
C GLY A 28 -3.22 3.06 -5.02
N ILE A 29 -3.05 2.22 -6.04
CA ILE A 29 -3.34 2.59 -7.44
C ILE A 29 -4.82 2.92 -7.61
N LEU A 30 -5.73 2.10 -7.06
CA LEU A 30 -7.17 2.36 -7.14
C LEU A 30 -7.56 3.68 -6.47
N LEU A 31 -6.97 4.01 -5.31
CA LEU A 31 -7.17 5.29 -4.64
C LEU A 31 -6.66 6.47 -5.47
N ALA A 32 -5.48 6.32 -6.08
CA ALA A 32 -4.93 7.36 -6.94
C ALA A 32 -5.80 7.59 -8.18
N LEU A 33 -6.26 6.51 -8.82
CA LEU A 33 -7.18 6.59 -9.96
C LEU A 33 -8.53 7.20 -9.56
N ALA A 34 -9.06 6.87 -8.38
CA ALA A 34 -10.27 7.47 -7.85
C ALA A 34 -10.10 8.97 -7.58
N GLY A 35 -8.95 9.38 -7.03
CA GLY A 35 -8.61 10.78 -6.85
C GLY A 35 -8.51 11.52 -8.18
N VAL A 36 -7.82 10.96 -9.18
CA VAL A 36 -7.76 11.53 -10.54
C VAL A 36 -9.16 11.63 -11.16
N GLY A 37 -9.97 10.57 -11.04
CA GLY A 37 -11.36 10.57 -11.52
C GLY A 37 -12.19 11.67 -10.86
N LEU A 38 -12.13 11.77 -9.53
CA LEU A 38 -12.83 12.85 -8.81
C LEU A 38 -12.34 14.22 -9.26
N TRP A 39 -11.05 14.42 -9.45
CA TRP A 39 -10.53 15.71 -9.92
C TRP A 39 -11.07 16.09 -11.30
N LEU A 40 -11.20 15.12 -12.21
CA LEU A 40 -11.67 15.34 -13.58
C LEU A 40 -13.20 15.49 -13.68
N PHE A 41 -13.96 14.83 -12.80
CA PHE A 41 -15.42 14.76 -12.88
C PHE A 41 -16.15 15.61 -11.84
N THR A 42 -15.44 16.24 -10.89
CA THR A 42 -16.05 17.14 -9.89
C THR A 42 -15.77 18.61 -10.19
N GLN A 43 -16.65 19.49 -9.72
CA GLN A 43 -16.50 20.94 -9.92
C GLN A 43 -15.27 21.48 -9.17
N SER A 44 -14.69 22.56 -9.70
CA SER A 44 -13.38 23.14 -9.32
C SER A 44 -13.20 23.57 -7.86
N GLY A 45 -14.24 23.47 -7.01
CA GLY A 45 -14.14 23.73 -5.57
C GLY A 45 -13.57 22.55 -4.77
N LEU A 46 -13.59 21.32 -5.30
CA LEU A 46 -13.18 20.12 -4.58
C LEU A 46 -11.76 19.67 -4.97
N LEU A 47 -10.74 20.45 -4.60
CA LEU A 47 -9.34 20.15 -4.94
C LEU A 47 -8.62 19.29 -3.89
N TRP A 48 -8.94 19.51 -2.61
CA TRP A 48 -8.23 18.87 -1.50
C TRP A 48 -8.48 17.37 -1.42
N LEU A 49 -9.73 16.94 -1.59
CA LEU A 49 -10.08 15.52 -1.48
C LEU A 49 -9.40 14.69 -2.59
N PRO A 50 -9.47 15.06 -3.88
CA PRO A 50 -8.69 14.40 -4.93
C PRO A 50 -7.19 14.36 -4.67
N ALA A 51 -6.61 15.49 -4.24
CA ALA A 51 -5.18 15.58 -3.97
C ALA A 51 -4.75 14.63 -2.84
N ILE A 52 -5.54 14.56 -1.76
CA ILE A 52 -5.28 13.64 -0.64
C ILE A 52 -5.40 12.18 -1.10
N LEU A 53 -6.44 11.84 -1.88
CA LEU A 53 -6.61 10.47 -2.40
C LEU A 53 -5.44 10.04 -3.28
N ILE A 54 -4.96 10.93 -4.15
CA ILE A 54 -3.78 10.68 -4.99
C ILE A 54 -2.54 10.50 -4.12
N ALA A 55 -2.28 11.43 -3.20
CA ALA A 55 -1.11 11.36 -2.34
C ALA A 55 -1.10 10.08 -1.48
N VAL A 56 -2.19 9.80 -0.77
CA VAL A 56 -2.33 8.60 0.06
C VAL A 56 -2.23 7.33 -0.79
N GLY A 57 -2.88 7.31 -1.96
CA GLY A 57 -2.81 6.17 -2.88
C GLY A 57 -1.38 5.88 -3.35
N VAL A 58 -0.64 6.92 -3.73
CA VAL A 58 0.78 6.79 -4.11
C VAL A 58 1.63 6.33 -2.94
N LEU A 59 1.47 6.92 -1.75
CA LEU A 59 2.22 6.51 -0.56
C LEU A 59 1.96 5.04 -0.22
N LEU A 60 0.70 4.61 -0.26
CA LEU A 60 0.32 3.23 0.01
C LEU A 60 0.91 2.25 -1.02
N ALA A 61 1.09 2.68 -2.27
CA ALA A 61 1.62 1.84 -3.33
C ALA A 61 3.15 1.72 -3.35
N VAL A 62 3.85 2.62 -2.64
CA VAL A 62 5.32 2.72 -2.65
C VAL A 62 5.93 2.36 -1.30
N ILE A 63 5.40 2.92 -0.20
CA ILE A 63 6.00 2.79 1.14
C ILE A 63 6.20 1.32 1.55
N PRO A 64 5.20 0.42 1.44
CA PRO A 64 5.37 -0.95 1.91
C PRO A 64 6.52 -1.69 1.21
N GLY A 65 6.64 -1.53 -0.11
CA GLY A 65 7.74 -2.15 -0.88
C GLY A 65 9.10 -1.57 -0.52
N VAL A 66 9.19 -0.24 -0.37
CA VAL A 66 10.45 0.42 0.05
C VAL A 66 10.85 -0.02 1.45
N LEU A 67 9.90 -0.16 2.38
CA LEU A 67 10.19 -0.65 3.73
C LEU A 67 10.72 -2.08 3.72
N LEU A 68 10.16 -2.98 2.90
CA LEU A 68 10.67 -4.34 2.75
C LEU A 68 12.08 -4.36 2.16
N GLU A 69 12.30 -3.64 1.05
CA GLU A 69 13.62 -3.53 0.42
C GLU A 69 14.68 -2.99 1.40
N LEU A 70 14.31 -2.04 2.26
CA LEU A 70 15.20 -1.53 3.30
C LEU A 70 15.47 -2.57 4.39
N LEU A 71 14.46 -3.32 4.83
CA LEU A 71 14.65 -4.39 5.82
C LEU A 71 15.58 -5.49 5.28
N GLU A 72 15.40 -5.91 4.03
CA GLU A 72 16.28 -6.88 3.36
C GLU A 72 17.73 -6.37 3.22
N LEU A 73 17.92 -5.06 3.05
CA LEU A 73 19.24 -4.46 2.91
C LEU A 73 20.00 -4.35 4.25
N PHE A 74 19.28 -4.17 5.36
CA PHE A 74 19.87 -3.88 6.68
C PHE A 74 19.74 -5.03 7.71
N GLY A 75 18.95 -6.07 7.42
CA GLY A 75 18.80 -7.28 8.24
C GLY A 75 19.81 -8.36 7.91
#